data_AF-A0A450WVN2-F1
#
_entry.id   AF-A0A450WVN2-F1
#
_cell.length_a   1.000
_cell.length_b   1.000
_cell.length_c   1.000
_cell.angle_alpha   90.00
_cell.angle_beta   90.00
_cell.angle_gamma   90.00
#
_symmetry.space_group_name_H-M   'P 1'
#
loop_
_entity.id
_entity.type
_entity.pdbx_description
1 polymer ?
#
loop_
_entity_poly.entity_id
_entity_poly.type
_entity_poly.pdbx_seq_one_letter_code
_entity_poly.pdbx_strand_id
1 'polypeptide(L)' 'MKFPYGIADFYGLITEGYFYADRTAHIHSLEQVGKHLLFLRPRRFGKSLVLSMLENYYDVAKADAF' A
#
# COMPACT_ATOMS: atom_id res chain seq x y z
N MET A 1 6.22 -13.78 -13.63
CA MET A 1 6.01 -13.06 -12.36
C MET A 1 6.80 -11.76 -12.44
N LYS A 2 6.13 -10.60 -12.57
CA LYS A 2 6.81 -9.30 -12.67
C LYS A 2 7.08 -8.78 -11.27
N PHE A 3 8.35 -8.68 -10.88
CA PHE A 3 8.71 -8.12 -9.58
C PHE A 3 8.75 -6.59 -9.63
N PRO A 4 8.02 -5.89 -8.74
CA PRO A 4 8.03 -4.44 -8.68
C PRO A 4 9.32 -3.96 -7.98
N TYR A 5 10.41 -3.82 -8.73
CA TYR A 5 11.66 -3.28 -8.21
C TYR A 5 11.62 -1.74 -8.19
N GLY A 6 11.56 -1.16 -6.99
CA GLY A 6 11.59 0.29 -6.82
C GLY A 6 10.26 1.00 -7.14
N ILE A 7 9.22 0.23 -7.48
CA ILE A 7 7.86 0.76 -7.69
C ILE A 7 7.21 0.92 -6.32
N ALA A 8 6.82 2.15 -6.00
CA ALA A 8 6.13 2.51 -4.76
C ALA A 8 4.69 3.00 -5.01
N ASP A 9 4.22 2.89 -6.25
CA ASP A 9 2.85 3.20 -6.65
C ASP A 9 2.02 1.91 -6.67
N PHE A 10 1.01 1.85 -5.81
CA PHE A 10 0.11 0.71 -5.72
C PHE A 10 -0.80 0.60 -6.94
N TYR A 11 -1.28 1.73 -7.48
CA TYR A 11 -2.21 1.73 -8.61
C TYR A 11 -1.56 1.14 -9.87
N GLY A 12 -0.38 1.64 -10.24
CA GLY A 12 0.42 1.08 -11.34
C GLY A 12 0.80 -0.38 -11.10
N LEU A 13 1.12 -0.76 -9.85
CA LEU A 13 1.50 -2.13 -9.51
C LEU A 13 0.37 -3.12 -9.82
N ILE A 14 -0.87 -2.80 -9.44
CA ILE A 14 -2.04 -3.66 -9.71
C ILE A 14 -2.43 -3.63 -11.19
N THR A 15 -2.55 -2.45 -11.79
CA THR A 15 -3.01 -2.28 -13.19
C THR A 15 -2.03 -2.87 -14.21
N GLU A 16 -0.71 -2.81 -13.96
CA GLU A 16 0.32 -3.37 -14.86
C GLU A 16 0.61 -4.88 -14.60
N GLY A 17 -0.08 -5.48 -13.64
CA GLY A 17 0.03 -6.90 -13.30
C GLY A 17 1.36 -7.29 -12.62
N TYR A 18 1.90 -6.41 -11.77
CA TYR A 18 3.04 -6.76 -10.93
C TYR A 18 2.64 -7.64 -9.76
N PHE A 19 3.63 -8.35 -9.22
CA PHE A 19 3.45 -9.15 -8.02
C PHE A 19 3.26 -8.25 -6.80
N TYR A 20 2.05 -8.25 -6.25
CA TYR A 20 1.73 -7.66 -4.96
C TYR A 20 1.52 -8.76 -3.93
N ALA A 21 2.15 -8.63 -2.76
CA ALA A 21 1.80 -9.44 -1.60
C ALA A 21 0.71 -8.70 -0.82
N ASP A 22 -0.52 -9.24 -0.85
CA ASP A 22 -1.65 -8.62 -0.17
C ASP A 22 -1.43 -8.55 1.35
N ARG A 23 -1.55 -7.35 1.91
CA ARG A 23 -1.43 -7.03 3.33
C ARG A 23 -2.64 -6.29 3.88
N THR A 24 -3.76 -6.29 3.15
CA THR A 24 -4.99 -5.57 3.50
C THR A 24 -5.54 -6.01 4.86
N ALA A 25 -5.35 -7.28 5.25
CA ALA A 25 -5.72 -7.79 6.58
C ALA A 25 -5.06 -7.02 7.75
N HIS A 26 -3.89 -6.40 7.52
CA HIS A 26 -3.19 -5.62 8.55
C HIS A 26 -3.70 -4.19 8.69
N ILE A 27 -4.55 -3.69 7.78
CA ILE A 27 -5.12 -2.33 7.87
C ILE A 27 -5.90 -2.19 9.16
N HIS A 28 -6.74 -3.17 9.51
CA HIS A 28 -7.52 -3.13 10.75
C HIS A 28 -6.63 -3.03 12.00
N SER A 29 -5.56 -3.83 12.07
CA SER A 29 -4.60 -3.74 13.17
C SER A 29 -3.89 -2.39 13.20
N LEU A 30 -3.59 -1.82 12.02
CA LEU A 30 -2.93 -0.52 11.86
C LEU A 30 -3.80 0.63 12.40
N GLU A 31 -5.11 0.60 12.13
CA GLU A 31 -6.08 1.56 12.66
C GLU A 31 -6.20 1.48 14.19
N GLN A 32 -6.07 0.28 14.77
CA GLN A 32 -6.14 0.08 16.22
C GLN A 32 -4.91 0.58 17.00
N VAL A 33 -3.75 0.76 16.35
CA VAL A 33 -2.51 1.20 17.04
C VAL A 33 -2.65 2.62 17.60
N GLY A 34 -3.40 3.49 16.92
CA GLY A 34 -3.69 4.83 17.40
C GLY A 34 -3.80 5.88 16.29
N LYS A 35 -4.18 7.10 16.68
CA LYS A 35 -4.43 8.22 15.75
C LYS A 35 -3.20 8.69 14.96
N HIS A 36 -2.00 8.42 15.46
CA HIS A 36 -0.74 8.82 14.83
C HIS A 36 0.19 7.61 14.71
N LEU A 37 0.37 7.13 13.48
CA LEU A 37 1.31 6.06 13.16
C LEU A 37 2.65 6.65 12.72
N LEU A 38 3.66 6.52 13.56
CA LEU A 38 5.02 6.89 13.19
C LEU A 38 5.75 5.68 12.63
N PHE A 39 5.97 5.65 11.32
CA PHE A 39 6.87 4.68 10.73
C PHE A 39 8.32 5.10 11.02
N LEU A 40 8.99 4.38 11.93
CA LEU A 40 10.43 4.54 12.22
C LEU A 40 11.28 4.42 10.94
N ARG A 41 12.58 4.69 11.00
CA ARG A 41 13.44 4.76 9.80
C ARG A 41 14.11 3.42 9.37
N PRO A 42 13.40 2.29 9.15
CA PRO A 42 14.00 1.26 8.28
C PRO A 42 13.91 1.66 6.80
N ARG A 43 15.08 1.72 6.15
CA ARG A 43 15.24 2.03 4.72
C ARG A 43 14.72 0.85 3.88
N ARG A 44 14.04 1.14 2.76
CA ARG A 44 13.44 0.14 1.85
C ARG A 44 12.41 -0.80 2.50
N PHE A 45 11.82 -0.41 3.62
CA PHE A 45 10.77 -1.20 4.29
C PHE A 45 9.42 -1.24 3.53
N GLY A 46 9.27 -0.45 2.46
CA GLY A 46 8.03 -0.40 1.68
C GLY A 46 6.95 0.52 2.28
N LYS A 47 7.32 1.45 3.17
CA LYS A 47 6.38 2.45 3.74
C LYS A 47 5.64 3.23 2.65
N SER A 48 6.36 3.65 1.61
CA SER A 48 5.79 4.40 0.49
C SER A 48 4.72 3.60 -0.26
N LEU A 49 4.95 2.31 -0.48
CA LEU A 49 3.98 1.43 -1.12
C LEU A 49 2.73 1.24 -0.23
N VAL A 50 2.91 1.11 1.09
CA VAL A 50 1.80 1.00 2.03
C VAL A 50 0.97 2.29 2.05
N LEU A 51 1.60 3.47 2.03
CA LEU A 51 0.89 4.74 1.98
C LEU A 51 0.11 4.90 0.68
N SER A 52 0.72 4.58 -0.47
CA SER A 52 0.01 4.58 -1.76
C SER A 52 -1.14 3.58 -1.77
N MET A 53 -0.98 2.40 -1.17
CA MET A 53 -2.08 1.45 -1.03
C MET A 53 -3.21 2.00 -0.17
N LEU A 54 -2.92 2.58 1.00
CA LEU A 54 -3.93 3.18 1.88
C LEU A 54 -4.65 4.35 1.19
N GLU A 55 -3.93 5.18 0.45
CA GLU A 55 -4.51 6.25 -0.37
C GLU A 55 -5.52 5.69 -1.37
N ASN A 56 -5.16 4.64 -2.12
CA ASN A 56 -6.09 4.00 -3.06
C ASN A 56 -7.24 3.24 -2.35
N TYR A 57 -7.00 2.70 -1.15
CA TYR A 57 -8.00 1.97 -0.37
C TYR A 57 -9.09 2.89 0.21
N TYR A 58 -8.73 4.08 0.67
CA TYR A 58 -9.67 5.05 1.25
C TYR A 58 -10.25 6.04 0.24
N ASP A 59 -9.68 6.13 -0.96
CA ASP A 59 -10.17 7.01 -2.02
C ASP A 59 -11.42 6.42 -2.69
N VAL A 60 -12.58 6.95 -2.31
CA VAL A 60 -13.89 6.55 -2.86
C VAL A 60 -13.98 6.79 -4.37
N ALA A 61 -13.26 7.76 -4.93
CA ALA A 61 -13.26 8.01 -6.37
C ALA A 61 -12.55 6.90 -7.16
N LYS A 62 -11.76 6.06 -6.49
CA LYS A 62 -11.04 4.93 -7.08
C LYS A 62 -11.70 3.58 -6.80
N ALA A 63 -12.88 3.57 -6.20
CA ALA A 63 -13.62 2.34 -5.90
C ALA A 63 -13.90 1.50 -7.17
N ASP A 64 -14.15 2.15 -8.31
CA ASP A 64 -14.45 1.49 -9.58
C ASP A 64 -13.20 1.19 -10.42
N ALA A 65 -12.00 1.52 -9.94
CA ALA A 65 -10.76 1.42 -10.70
C ALA A 65 -10.04 0.08 -10.53
N PHE A 66 -10.54 -0.79 -9.64
CA PHE A 66 -9.93 -2.08 -9.28
C PHE A 66 -10.93 -3.23 -9.31
#